data_AF-A0A919JNV1-F1
#
_entry.id   AF-A0A919JNV1-F1
#
_cell.length_a   1.000
_cell.length_b   1.000
_cell.length_c   1.000
_cell.angle_alpha   90.00
_cell.angle_beta   90.00
_cell.angle_gamma   90.00
#
_symmetry.space_group_name_H-M   'P 1'
#
loop_
_entity.id
_entity.type
_entity.pdbx_description
1 polymer ?
#
loop_
_entity_poly.entity_id
_entity_poly.type
_entity_poly.pdbx_seq_one_letter_code
_entity_poly.pdbx_strand_id
1 'polypeptide(L)' 'MNVYQATVLFRRVLENPQVTAESDFFHAGGDSLLATRVLSAVAREYGVELTFEDFLLAPTPAALASTVTGGPR' A
#
# COMPACT_ATOMS: atom_id res chain seq x y z
N MET A 1 0.54 4.51 9.91
CA MET A 1 0.27 3.11 9.51
C MET A 1 1.49 2.26 9.80
N ASN A 2 1.33 1.07 10.40
CA ASN A 2 2.43 0.11 10.56
C ASN A 2 2.41 -0.99 9.46
N VAL A 3 3.48 -1.80 9.38
CA VAL A 3 3.64 -2.84 8.35
C VAL A 3 2.50 -3.88 8.38
N TYR A 4 2.02 -4.23 9.58
CA TYR A 4 0.90 -5.17 9.72
C TYR A 4 -0.39 -4.62 9.12
N GLN A 5 -0.74 -3.37 9.41
CA GLN A 5 -1.92 -2.69 8.85
C GLN A 5 -1.84 -2.60 7.32
N ALA A 6 -0.69 -2.20 6.78
CA ALA A 6 -0.46 -2.16 5.33
C ALA A 6 -0.62 -3.54 4.69
N THR A 7 -0.11 -4.60 5.33
CA THR A 7 -0.23 -5.97 4.83
C THR A 7 -1.69 -6.42 4.80
N VAL A 8 -2.46 -6.13 5.87
CA VAL A 8 -3.89 -6.44 5.93
C VAL A 8 -4.68 -5.67 4.86
N LEU A 9 -4.33 -4.41 4.61
CA LEU A 9 -4.93 -3.61 3.54
C LEU A 9 -4.69 -4.24 2.16
N PHE A 10 -3.45 -4.65 1.87
CA PHE A 10 -3.13 -5.32 0.59
C PHE A 10 -3.87 -6.64 0.45
N ARG A 11 -3.89 -7.48 1.49
CA ARG A 11 -4.63 -8.75 1.46
C ARG A 11 -6.11 -8.55 1.14
N ARG A 12 -6.72 -7.51 1.69
CA ARG A 12 -8.13 -7.18 1.44
C ARG A 12 -8.34 -6.66 0.03
N VAL A 13 -7.48 -5.76 -0.46
CA VAL A 13 -7.64 -5.15 -1.79
C VAL A 13 -7.33 -6.13 -2.91
N LEU A 14 -6.34 -6.99 -2.74
CA LEU A 14 -5.91 -8.01 -3.71
C LEU A 14 -6.70 -9.32 -3.57
N GLU A 15 -7.56 -9.44 -2.56
CA GLU A 15 -8.25 -10.70 -2.20
C GLU A 15 -7.29 -11.89 -2.05
N ASN A 16 -6.05 -11.60 -1.61
CA ASN A 16 -4.96 -12.56 -1.55
C ASN A 16 -4.39 -12.65 -0.12
N PRO A 17 -4.73 -13.70 0.66
CA PRO A 17 -4.27 -13.84 2.04
C PRO A 17 -2.77 -14.19 2.17
N GLN A 18 -2.11 -14.58 1.07
CA GLN A 18 -0.69 -14.96 1.07
C GLN A 18 0.27 -13.77 0.95
N VAL A 19 -0.25 -12.56 0.75
CA VAL A 19 0.57 -11.33 0.73
C VAL A 19 1.35 -11.21 2.05
N THR A 20 2.63 -10.93 1.92
CA THR A 20 3.57 -10.67 3.02
C THR A 20 4.01 -9.21 3.00
N ALA A 21 4.78 -8.79 4.00
CA ALA A 21 5.27 -7.41 4.10
C ALA A 21 6.11 -6.94 2.90
N GLU A 22 6.79 -7.87 2.23
CA GLU A 22 7.68 -7.62 1.07
C GLU A 22 7.05 -8.03 -0.26
N SER A 23 5.78 -8.46 -0.26
CA SER A 23 5.10 -8.85 -1.49
C SER A 23 4.84 -7.63 -2.36
N ASP A 24 5.40 -7.66 -3.57
CA ASP A 24 5.11 -6.69 -4.61
C ASP A 24 3.63 -6.74 -5.00
N PHE A 25 2.98 -5.57 -4.99
CA PHE A 25 1.55 -5.42 -5.24
C PHE A 25 1.14 -5.92 -6.63
N PHE A 26 1.92 -5.60 -7.66
CA PHE A 26 1.59 -5.93 -9.05
C PHE A 26 1.86 -7.40 -9.34
N HIS A 27 2.93 -7.97 -8.80
CA HIS A 27 3.17 -9.41 -8.85
C HIS A 27 2.10 -10.22 -8.09
N ALA A 28 1.50 -9.63 -7.05
CA ALA A 28 0.42 -10.25 -6.30
C ALA A 28 -0.97 -10.14 -6.97
N GLY A 29 -1.06 -9.58 -8.19
CA GLY A 29 -2.28 -9.44 -8.98
C GLY A 29 -2.91 -8.05 -8.94
N GLY A 30 -2.20 -7.06 -8.40
CA GLY A 30 -2.65 -5.67 -8.34
C GLY A 30 -2.61 -4.96 -9.69
N ASP A 31 -3.48 -3.97 -9.85
CA ASP A 31 -3.51 -3.06 -10.99
C ASP A 31 -3.63 -1.59 -10.53
N SER A 32 -3.73 -0.66 -11.47
CA SER A 32 -3.85 0.78 -11.17
C SER A 32 -5.14 1.15 -10.43
N LEU A 33 -6.23 0.43 -10.66
CA LEU A 33 -7.50 0.68 -9.97
C LEU A 33 -7.40 0.21 -8.52
N LEU A 34 -6.86 -0.98 -8.28
CA LEU A 34 -6.62 -1.51 -6.95
C LEU A 34 -5.60 -0.66 -6.18
N ALA A 35 -4.53 -0.19 -6.83
CA ALA A 35 -3.58 0.74 -6.23
C ALA A 35 -4.25 2.05 -5.80
N THR A 36 -5.10 2.63 -6.67
CA THR A 36 -5.89 3.82 -6.32
C THR A 36 -6.78 3.59 -5.10
N ARG A 37 -7.36 2.39 -4.95
CA ARG A 37 -8.14 2.02 -3.76
C ARG A 37 -7.29 1.96 -2.49
N VAL A 38 -6.08 1.42 -2.58
CA VAL A 38 -5.11 1.44 -1.47
C VAL A 38 -4.81 2.88 -1.06
N LEU A 39 -4.40 3.72 -2.03
CA LEU A 39 -4.03 5.11 -1.77
C LEU A 39 -5.19 5.91 -1.15
N SER A 40 -6.41 5.71 -1.65
CA SER A 40 -7.61 6.34 -1.11
C SER A 40 -7.94 5.88 0.32
N ALA A 41 -7.69 4.60 0.64
CA ALA A 41 -7.86 4.08 2.00
C ALA A 41 -6.82 4.67 2.96
N VAL A 42 -5.56 4.76 2.52
CA VAL A 42 -4.48 5.39 3.28
C VAL A 42 -4.76 6.86 3.56
N ALA A 43 -5.16 7.63 2.55
CA ALA A 43 -5.50 9.04 2.71
C ALA A 43 -6.65 9.24 3.70
N ARG A 44 -7.70 8.42 3.62
CA ARG A 44 -8.86 8.52 4.51
C ARG A 44 -8.53 8.15 5.97
N GLU A 45 -7.70 7.14 6.18
CA GLU A 45 -7.43 6.61 7.52
C GLU A 45 -6.27 7.31 8.24
N TYR A 46 -5.28 7.80 7.49
CA TYR A 46 -4.05 8.37 8.03
C TYR A 46 -3.85 9.86 7.69
N GLY A 47 -4.69 10.45 6.84
CA GLY A 47 -4.56 11.85 6.43
C GLY A 47 -3.32 12.14 5.58
N VAL A 48 -2.72 11.10 4.99
CA VAL A 48 -1.53 11.20 4.14
C VAL A 48 -1.94 11.00 2.69
N GLU A 49 -1.73 12.02 1.86
CA GLU A 49 -1.89 11.88 0.41
C GLU A 49 -0.60 11.34 -0.20
N LEU A 50 -0.69 10.16 -0.79
CA LEU A 50 0.39 9.53 -1.54
C LEU A 50 0.01 9.53 -3.01
N THR A 51 0.96 9.87 -3.87
CA THR A 51 0.76 9.81 -5.30
C THR A 51 0.87 8.37 -5.80
N PHE A 52 0.36 8.11 -7.01
CA PHE A 52 0.59 6.83 -7.66
C PHE A 52 2.07 6.62 -7.99
N GLU A 53 2.82 7.69 -8.25
CA GLU A 53 4.28 7.64 -8.47
C GLU A 53 5.02 7.19 -7.21
N ASP A 54 4.64 7.71 -6.03
CA ASP A 54 5.19 7.25 -4.74
C ASP A 54 4.94 5.76 -4.51
N PHE A 55 3.78 5.27 -4.94
CA PHE A 55 3.41 3.86 -4.85
C PHE A 55 4.27 2.98 -5.75
N LEU A 56 4.56 3.44 -6.97
CA LEU A 56 5.34 2.69 -7.96
C LEU A 56 6.82 2.52 -7.58
N LEU A 57 7.38 3.44 -6.78
CA LEU A 57 8.77 3.36 -6.35
C LEU A 57 9.05 2.12 -5.49
N ALA A 58 8.09 1.71 -4.68
CA ALA A 58 8.20 0.52 -3.84
C ALA A 58 6.79 0.01 -3.48
N PRO A 59 6.19 -0.84 -4.32
CA PRO A 59 4.79 -1.26 -4.18
C PRO A 59 4.66 -2.44 -3.19
N THR A 60 5.26 -2.34 -2.00
CA THR A 60 5.16 -3.36 -0.94
C THR A 60 4.48 -2.79 0.30
N PRO A 61 3.83 -3.63 1.13
CA PRO A 61 3.27 -3.17 2.40
C PRO A 61 4.30 -2.50 3.34
N ALA A 62 5.51 -3.04 3.40
CA ALA A 62 6.58 -2.49 4.25
C ALA A 62 7.00 -1.09 3.80
N ALA A 63 7.15 -0.88 2.49
CA ALA A 63 7.46 0.41 1.92
C ALA A 63 6.32 1.41 2.14
N LEU A 64 5.08 1.01 1.88
CA LEU A 64 3.91 1.87 2.10
C LEU A 64 3.81 2.34 3.56
N ALA A 65 4.00 1.43 4.53
CA ALA A 65 3.99 1.79 5.95
C ALA A 65 5.12 2.77 6.30
N SER A 66 6.30 2.59 5.69
CA SER A 66 7.45 3.47 5.87
C SER A 66 7.17 4.86 5.31
N THR A 67 6.61 4.98 4.10
CA THR A 67 6.26 6.25 3.46
C THR A 67 5.22 7.03 4.26
N VAL A 68 4.19 6.35 4.78
CA VAL A 68 3.17 6.99 5.63
C VAL A 68 3.74 7.48 6.97
N THR A 69 4.74 6.79 7.52
CA THR A 69 5.35 7.17 8.81
C THR A 69 6.43 8.24 8.63
N GLY A 70 7.14 8.25 7.51
CA GLY A 70 8.19 9.22 7.19
C GLY A 70 7.68 10.56 6.67
N GLY A 71 6.42 10.62 6.21
CA GLY A 71 5.88 11.75 5.46
C GLY A 71 6.50 11.87 4.06
N PRO A 72 5.80 12.45 3.07
CA PRO A 72 6.45 12.82 1.82
C PRO A 72 7.58 13.80 2.13
N ARG A 73 8.77 13.57 1.56
CA ARG A 73 9.86 14.56 1.62
C ARG A 73 9.54 15.78 0.80
#